data_AF-A0AAV1Q4T5-F1
#
_entry.id   AF-A0AAV1Q4T5-F1
#
_cell.length_a   1.000
_cell.length_b   1.000
_cell.length_c   1.000
_cell.angle_alpha   90.00
_cell.angle_beta   90.00
_cell.angle_gamma   90.00
#
_symmetry.space_group_name_H-M   'P 1'
#
loop_
_entity.id
_entity.type
_entity.pdbx_description
1 polymer ?
#
loop_
_entity_poly.entity_id
_entity_poly.type
_entity_poly.pdbx_seq_one_letter_code
_entity_poly.pdbx_strand_id
1 'polypeptide(L)' 'MPVTKKDTARALGLLEEYCTKLSMPEEQQLKTAIQRVMGIFKQVAFENPHHSLNGSLELLLLRHASV' A
#
# COMPACT_ATOMS: atom_id res chain seq x y z
N MET A 1 -17.36 -4.69 -4.10
CA MET A 1 -17.05 -5.04 -2.69
C MET A 1 -16.13 -3.96 -2.15
N PRO A 2 -16.55 -3.11 -1.20
CA PRO A 2 -15.71 -2.02 -0.73
C PRO A 2 -14.57 -2.60 0.11
N VAL A 3 -13.32 -2.37 -0.32
CA VAL A 3 -12.14 -2.67 0.49
C VAL A 3 -12.24 -1.80 1.74
N THR A 4 -12.36 -2.42 2.92
CA THR A 4 -12.50 -1.66 4.16
C THR A 4 -11.12 -1.26 4.69
N LYS A 5 -11.04 -0.15 5.43
CA LYS A 5 -9.80 0.30 6.08
C LYS A 5 -9.14 -0.79 6.95
N LYS A 6 -9.95 -1.72 7.49
CA LYS A 6 -9.49 -2.90 8.25
C LYS A 6 -8.73 -3.88 7.36
N ASP A 7 -9.17 -4.08 6.12
CA ASP A 7 -8.50 -4.95 5.17
C ASP A 7 -7.14 -4.37 4.75
N THR A 8 -7.07 -3.05 4.57
CA THR A 8 -5.81 -2.35 4.27
C THR A 8 -4.80 -2.45 5.43
N ALA A 9 -5.24 -2.21 6.66
CA ALA A 9 -4.38 -2.35 7.84
C ALA A 9 -3.90 -3.79 8.02
N ARG A 10 -4.79 -4.77 7.81
CA ARG A 10 -4.44 -6.19 7.84
C ARG A 10 -3.45 -6.56 6.74
N ALA A 11 -3.66 -6.08 5.51
CA ALA A 11 -2.75 -6.32 4.39
C ALA A 11 -1.35 -5.71 4.64
N LEU A 12 -1.28 -4.50 5.21
CA LEU A 12 -0.03 -3.88 5.62
C LEU A 12 0.73 -4.72 6.66
N GLY A 13 0.03 -5.23 7.68
CA GLY A 13 0.65 -6.10 8.69
C GLY A 13 1.20 -7.40 8.12
N LEU A 14 0.49 -8.02 7.17
CA LEU A 14 0.95 -9.23 6.47
C LEU A 14 2.19 -8.95 5.60
N LEU A 15 2.25 -7.81 4.93
CA LEU A 15 3.41 -7.40 4.14
C LEU A 15 4.63 -7.07 5.02
N GLU A 16 4.41 -6.46 6.19
CA GLU A 16 5.46 -6.24 7.20
C GLU A 16 6.04 -7.57 7.69
N GLU A 17 5.19 -8.53 8.05
CA GLU A 17 5.63 -9.85 8.47
C GLU A 17 6.39 -10.57 7.35
N TYR A 18 5.92 -10.50 6.10
CA TYR A 18 6.61 -11.10 4.97
C TYR A 18 8.00 -10.46 4.74
N CYS A 19 8.12 -9.13 4.85
CA CYS A 19 9.41 -8.44 4.76
C CYS A 19 10.42 -8.87 5.82
N THR A 20 9.98 -9.31 7.01
CA THR A 20 10.90 -9.84 8.04
C THR A 20 11.44 -11.22 7.67
N LYS A 21 10.73 -12.00 6.86
CA LYS A 21 11.14 -13.32 6.40
C LYS A 21 12.11 -13.25 5.20
N LEU A 22 12.06 -12.16 4.42
CA LEU A 22 13.00 -11.88 3.33
C LEU A 22 14.36 -11.44 3.88
N SER A 23 15.29 -12.40 3.94
CA SER A 23 16.66 -12.22 4.45
C SER A 23 17.73 -12.54 3.42
N MET A 24 17.36 -13.15 2.27
CA MET A 24 18.34 -13.49 1.23
C MET A 24 18.68 -12.26 0.38
N PRO A 25 19.93 -12.12 -0.08
CA PRO A 25 20.33 -11.04 -0.96
C PRO A 25 19.62 -11.06 -2.32
N GLU A 26 19.27 -12.23 -2.89
CA GLU A 26 18.42 -12.31 -4.09
C GLU A 26 17.02 -11.72 -3.88
N GLU A 27 16.52 -11.70 -2.65
CA GLU A 27 15.18 -11.21 -2.31
C GLU A 27 15.14 -9.70 -2.05
N GLN A 28 16.30 -9.02 -2.08
CA GLN A 28 16.40 -7.61 -1.73
C GLN A 28 15.60 -6.70 -2.69
N GLN A 29 15.53 -7.06 -3.97
CA GLN A 29 14.67 -6.36 -4.94
C GLN A 29 13.19 -6.54 -4.62
N LEU A 30 12.77 -7.76 -4.25
CA LEU A 30 11.40 -8.04 -3.85
C LEU A 30 11.01 -7.26 -2.59
N LYS A 31 11.90 -7.25 -1.59
CA LYS A 31 11.73 -6.46 -0.36
C LYS A 31 11.56 -4.99 -0.65
N THR A 32 12.37 -4.44 -1.56
CA THR A 32 12.28 -3.04 -1.97
C THR A 32 10.95 -2.74 -2.68
N ALA A 33 10.49 -3.62 -3.57
CA ALA A 33 9.20 -3.47 -4.25
C ALA A 33 8.03 -3.49 -3.26
N ILE A 34 8.06 -4.42 -2.29
CA ILE A 34 7.04 -4.54 -1.24
C ILE A 34 7.01 -3.29 -0.36
N GLN A 35 8.18 -2.77 0.04
CA GLN A 35 8.23 -1.54 0.84
C GLN A 35 7.66 -0.32 0.10
N ARG A 36 7.85 -0.22 -1.22
CA ARG A 36 7.24 0.85 -2.04
C ARG A 36 5.71 0.74 -2.04
N VAL A 37 5.18 -0.47 -2.25
CA VAL A 37 3.73 -0.73 -2.23
C VAL A 37 3.15 -0.41 -0.85
N MET A 38 3.81 -0.85 0.22
CA MET A 38 3.40 -0.50 1.58
C MET A 38 3.40 1.01 1.84
N GLY A 39 4.37 1.75 1.29
CA GLY A 39 4.42 3.21 1.36
C GLY A 39 3.19 3.87 0.72
N ILE A 40 2.79 3.38 -0.46
CA ILE A 40 1.57 3.85 -1.15
C ILE A 40 0.33 3.55 -0.30
N PHE A 41 0.21 2.32 0.22
CA PHE A 41 -0.91 1.94 1.09
C PHE A 41 -0.96 2.77 2.38
N LYS A 42 0.20 3.07 3.00
CA LYS A 42 0.29 3.93 4.18
C LYS A 42 -0.12 5.37 3.84
N GLN A 43 0.32 5.92 2.72
CA GLN A 43 -0.05 7.27 2.28
C GLN A 43 -1.57 7.38 2.03
N VAL A 44 -2.15 6.39 1.34
CA VAL A 44 -3.60 6.30 1.11
C VAL A 44 -4.39 6.10 2.41
N ALA A 45 -3.84 5.35 3.37
CA ALA A 45 -4.47 5.14 4.68
C ALA A 45 -4.40 6.37 5.59
N PHE A 46 -3.32 7.17 5.49
CA PHE A 46 -3.08 8.34 6.34
C PHE A 46 -3.73 9.62 5.79
N GLU A 47 -3.88 9.76 4.47
CA GLU A 47 -4.47 10.97 3.86
C GLU A 47 -5.95 11.16 4.22
N ASN A 48 -6.68 10.12 4.66
CA ASN A 48 -8.11 10.27 4.96
C ASN A 48 -8.63 9.31 6.05
N PRO A 49 -8.44 9.61 7.34
CA PRO A 49 -9.03 8.85 8.44
C PRO A 49 -10.57 8.83 8.40
N HIS A 50 -11.23 9.75 7.66
CA HIS A 50 -12.70 9.82 7.54
C HIS A 50 -13.32 9.69 6.13
N HIS A 51 -12.53 9.63 5.04
CA HIS A 51 -13.08 9.53 3.69
C HIS A 51 -12.97 8.12 3.12
N SER A 52 -14.02 7.68 2.41
CA SER A 52 -14.10 6.42 1.67
C SER A 52 -12.96 6.28 0.65
N LEU A 53 -12.27 5.14 0.68
CA LEU A 53 -11.07 4.82 -0.11
C LEU A 53 -11.27 4.87 -1.63
N ASN A 54 -12.52 4.85 -2.11
CA ASN A 54 -12.83 4.90 -3.54
C ASN A 54 -12.47 6.23 -4.20
N GLY A 55 -12.52 7.37 -3.48
CA GLY A 55 -12.18 8.67 -4.06
C GLY A 55 -10.67 8.89 -4.25
N SER A 56 -9.83 8.28 -3.41
CA SER A 56 -8.39 8.52 -3.41
C SER A 56 -7.64 7.74 -4.50
N LEU A 57 -8.12 6.54 -4.87
CA LEU A 57 -7.54 5.79 -6.00
C LEU A 57 -7.85 6.45 -7.34
N GLU A 58 -9.05 7.01 -7.51
CA GLU A 58 -9.45 7.73 -8.72
C GLU A 58 -8.63 9.02 -8.89
N LEU A 59 -8.40 9.77 -7.80
CA LEU A 59 -7.53 10.97 -7.81
C LEU A 59 -6.05 10.65 -8.06
N LEU A 60 -5.53 9.55 -7.51
CA LEU A 60 -4.15 9.12 -7.74
C LEU A 60 -3.94 8.66 -9.19
N LEU A 61 -4.92 7.95 -9.76
CA LEU A 61 -4.93 7.55 -11.17
C LEU A 61 -5.05 8.76 -12.11
N LEU A 62 -5.93 9.72 -11.81
CA LEU A 62 -6.08 10.97 -12.57
C LEU A 62 -4.80 11.82 -12.54
N ARG A 63 -4.10 11.87 -11.40
CA ARG A 63 -2.85 12.62 -11.26
C ARG A 63 -1.68 12.02 -12.05
N HIS A 64 -1.70 10.72 -12.29
CA HIS A 64 -0.72 10.04 -13.13
C HIS A 64 -1.11 9.94 -14.61
N ALA A 65 -2.38 10.13 -14.96
CA ALA A 65 -2.87 10.11 -16.34
C ALA A 65 -2.77 11.47 -17.06
N SER A 66 -2.34 12.54 -16.37
CA SER A 66 -2.19 13.90 -16.93
C SER A 66 -0.73 14.26 -17.25
N VAL A 67 0.01 13.33 -17.88
CA VAL A 67 1.30 13.57 -18.56
C VAL A 67 1.17 13.17 -20.01
#